data_AF-A0A971ZY36-F1
#
_entry.id   AF-A0A971ZY36-F1
#
_cell.length_a   1.000
_cell.length_b   1.000
_cell.length_c   1.000
_cell.angle_alpha   90.00
_cell.angle_beta   90.00
_cell.angle_gamma   90.00
#
_symmetry.space_group_name_H-M   'P 1'
#
loop_
_entity.id
_entity.type
_entity.pdbx_description
1 polymer ?
#
loop_
_entity_poly.entity_id
_entity_poly.type
_entity_poly.pdbx_seq_one_letter_code
_entity_poly.pdbx_strand_id
1 'polypeptide(L)' 'MVETRFENLQKLGVAKEQAWQWANTRKGYWHIANSHILATILTNARFEQQGYLSFLKYYLDVRA' A
#
# COMPACT_ATOMS: atom_id res chain seq x y z
N MET A 1 12.61 -7.12 -11.09
CA MET A 1 12.00 -6.65 -9.82
C MET A 1 11.52 -5.21 -9.88
N VAL A 2 12.25 -4.28 -10.50
CA VAL A 2 11.79 -2.87 -10.66
C VAL A 2 10.52 -2.80 -11.51
N GLU A 3 10.49 -3.52 -12.63
CA GLU A 3 9.34 -3.58 -13.55
C GLU A 3 8.05 -4.03 -12.86
N THR A 4 8.08 -5.14 -12.13
CA THR A 4 6.92 -5.63 -11.36
C THR A 4 6.45 -4.63 -10.31
N ARG A 5 7.39 -3.95 -9.62
CA ARG A 5 7.05 -2.90 -8.64
C ARG A 5 6.37 -1.72 -9.33
N PHE A 6 6.92 -1.28 -10.45
CA PHE A 6 6.38 -0.20 -11.26
C PHE A 6 4.96 -0.50 -11.74
N GLU A 7 4.74 -1.66 -12.36
CA GLU A 7 3.41 -2.07 -12.81
C GLU A 7 2.40 -2.11 -11.68
N ASN A 8 2.78 -2.67 -10.52
CA ASN A 8 1.90 -2.72 -9.37
C ASN A 8 1.58 -1.32 -8.83
N LEU A 9 2.57 -0.43 -8.74
CA LEU A 9 2.31 0.97 -8.34
C LEU A 9 1.35 1.67 -9.31
N GLN A 10 1.47 1.43 -10.61
CA GLN A 10 0.55 1.97 -11.60
C GLN A 10 -0.87 1.39 -11.47
N LYS A 11 -1.00 0.07 -11.28
CA LYS A 11 -2.30 -0.59 -11.02
C LYS A 11 -2.98 -0.05 -9.77
N LEU A 12 -2.19 0.39 -8.78
CA LEU A 12 -2.68 1.00 -7.56
C LEU A 12 -2.98 2.50 -7.69
N GLY A 13 -2.87 3.07 -8.90
CA GLY A 13 -3.27 4.45 -9.21
C GLY A 13 -2.16 5.49 -9.10
N VAL A 14 -0.89 5.09 -8.94
CA VAL A 14 0.23 6.03 -8.89
C VAL A 14 0.56 6.55 -10.29
N ALA A 15 0.78 7.87 -10.41
CA ALA A 15 1.21 8.49 -11.65
C ALA A 15 2.49 7.86 -12.20
N LYS A 16 2.60 7.70 -13.53
CA LYS A 16 3.68 6.98 -14.20
C LYS A 16 5.08 7.44 -13.75
N GLU A 17 5.35 8.74 -13.77
CA GLU A 17 6.66 9.27 -13.39
C GLU A 17 7.00 8.99 -11.91
N GLN A 18 6.01 9.15 -11.03
CA GLN A 18 6.17 8.90 -9.61
C GLN A 18 6.38 7.41 -9.31
N ALA A 19 5.63 6.54 -9.99
CA ALA A 19 5.78 5.09 -9.91
C ALA A 19 7.19 4.66 -10.35
N TRP A 20 7.74 5.30 -11.38
CA TRP A 20 9.10 5.01 -11.86
C TRP A 20 10.15 5.39 -10.81
N GLN A 21 10.03 6.56 -10.18
CA GLN A 21 10.91 6.98 -9.09
C GLN A 21 10.84 6.02 -7.90
N TRP A 22 9.62 5.64 -7.49
CA TRP A 22 9.40 4.74 -6.34
C TRP A 22 9.74 3.27 -6.62
N ALA A 23 9.69 2.82 -7.87
CA ALA A 23 10.14 1.47 -8.22
C ALA A 23 11.68 1.36 -8.15
N ASN A 24 12.38 2.45 -8.50
CA ASN A 24 13.84 2.51 -8.60
C ASN A 24 14.57 2.90 -7.30
N THR A 25 13.86 3.06 -6.17
CA THR A 25 14.53 3.34 -4.89
C THR A 25 15.42 2.17 -4.46
N ARG A 26 16.60 2.51 -3.94
CA ARG A 26 17.54 1.56 -3.31
C ARG A 26 17.24 1.27 -1.83
N LYS A 27 16.19 1.88 -1.26
CA LYS A 27 15.78 1.60 0.12
C LYS A 27 15.26 0.15 0.22
N GLY A 28 15.64 -0.53 1.30
CA GLY A 28 15.17 -1.89 1.58
C GLY A 28 13.67 -1.97 1.82
N TYR A 29 13.10 -3.16 1.67
CA TYR A 29 11.65 -3.39 1.76
C TYR A 29 11.04 -2.89 3.08
N TRP A 30 11.69 -3.13 4.22
CA TRP A 30 11.19 -2.68 5.52
C TRP A 30 11.09 -1.15 5.62
N HIS A 31 12.08 -0.43 5.09
CA HIS A 31 12.03 1.03 5.04
C HIS A 31 10.88 1.51 4.15
N ILE A 32 10.61 0.84 3.03
CA ILE A 32 9.52 1.23 2.13
C ILE A 32 8.15 0.92 2.74
N ALA A 33 8.03 -0.19 3.48
CA ALA A 33 6.79 -0.61 4.15
C ALA A 33 6.22 0.48 5.07
N ASN A 34 7.09 1.14 5.82
CA ASN A 34 6.72 2.23 6.73
C ASN A 34 6.99 3.64 6.15
N SER A 35 7.00 3.78 4.83
CA SER A 35 7.23 5.08 4.17
C SER A 35 5.93 5.69 3.66
N HIS A 36 5.96 7.00 3.38
CA HIS A 36 4.82 7.69 2.77
C HIS A 36 4.39 7.03 1.44
N ILE A 37 5.32 6.37 0.73
CA ILE A 37 5.06 5.69 -0.55
C ILE A 37 3.94 4.67 -0.37
N LEU A 38 4.09 3.74 0.57
CA LEU A 38 3.06 2.72 0.79
C LEU A 38 1.91 3.22 1.66
N ALA A 39 2.16 4.11 2.62
CA ALA A 39 1.11 4.64 3.49
C ALA A 39 0.04 5.43 2.73
N THR A 40 0.42 6.15 1.65
CA THR A 40 -0.53 6.88 0.81
C THR A 40 -1.34 5.97 -0.11
N ILE A 41 -0.77 4.84 -0.52
CA ILE A 41 -1.37 3.92 -1.48
C ILE A 41 -2.25 2.88 -0.77
N LEU A 42 -1.71 2.22 0.26
CA LEU A 42 -2.32 1.10 0.98
C LEU A 42 -3.13 1.61 2.17
N THR A 43 -4.24 2.29 1.90
CA THR A 43 -5.13 2.79 2.95
C THR A 43 -6.03 1.68 3.51
N ASN A 44 -6.41 1.81 4.79
CA ASN A 44 -7.35 0.88 5.43
C ASN A 44 -8.69 0.79 4.67
N ALA A 45 -9.19 1.92 4.16
CA ALA A 45 -10.41 1.95 3.34
C ALA A 45 -10.29 1.04 2.10
N ARG A 46 -9.12 1.02 1.46
CA ARG A 46 -8.89 0.16 0.29
C ARG A 46 -8.80 -1.32 0.67
N PHE A 47 -8.19 -1.63 1.81
CA PHE A 47 -8.20 -3.00 2.34
C PHE A 47 -9.61 -3.47 2.65
N GLU A 48 -10.44 -2.62 3.26
CA GLU A 48 -11.85 -2.94 3.51
C GLU A 48 -12.64 -3.16 2.21
N GLN A 49 -12.42 -2.32 1.18
CA GLN A 49 -13.01 -2.51 -0.16
C GLN A 49 -12.61 -3.83 -0.80
N GLN A 50 -11.39 -4.31 -0.52
CA GLN A 50 -10.89 -5.58 -1.02
C GLN A 50 -11.36 -6.78 -0.17
N GLY A 51 -12.17 -6.54 0.87
CA GLY A 51 -12.77 -7.58 1.71
C GLY A 51 -11.92 -7.98 2.92
N TYR A 52 -10.85 -7.24 3.25
CA TYR A 52 -10.08 -7.52 4.46
C TYR A 52 -10.83 -7.08 5.71
N LEU A 53 -10.75 -7.92 6.75
CA LEU A 53 -11.32 -7.62 8.06
C LEU A 53 -10.48 -6.53 8.74
N SER A 54 -11.13 -5.42 9.08
CA SER A 54 -10.54 -4.42 9.96
C SER A 54 -10.56 -4.93 11.40
N PHE A 55 -9.37 -5.16 11.98
CA PHE A 55 -9.25 -5.63 13.36
C PHE A 55 -9.91 -4.70 14.38
N LEU A 56 -9.88 -3.39 14.12
CA LEU A 56 -10.53 -2.41 14.98
C LEU A 56 -12.06 -2.58 14.94
N LYS A 57 -12.63 -2.76 13.75
CA LYS A 57 -14.08 -3.04 13.61
C LYS A 57 -14.46 -4.33 14.31
N TYR A 58 -13.68 -5.40 14.11
CA TYR A 58 -13.90 -6.69 14.77
C TYR A 58 -13.83 -6.60 16.30
N TYR A 59 -12.82 -5.90 16.83
CA TYR A 59 -12.66 -5.72 18.27
C TYR A 59 -13.85 -4.95 18.89
N LEU A 60 -14.36 -3.93 18.20
CA LEU A 60 -15.52 -3.16 18.67
C LEU A 60 -16.81 -3.98 18.63
N ASP A 61 -16.99 -4.83 17.62
CA ASP A 61 -18.16 -5.70 17.47
C ASP A 61 -18.23 -6.77 18.56
N VAL A 62 -17.10 -7.43 18.86
CA VAL A 62 -17.02 -8.47 19.92
C VAL A 62 -17.10 -7.88 21.34
N ARG A 63 -16.67 -6.62 21.52
CA ARG A 63 -16.69 -5.95 22.83
C ARG A 63 -18.08 -5.40 23.19
N ALA A 64 -18.93 -5.13 22.19
CA ALA A 64 -20.29 -4.62 22.38
C ALA A 64 -21.21 -5.71 22.96
#